data_AF-A0A519WT43-F1
#
_entry.id   AF-A0A519WT43-F1
#
_cell.length_a   1.000
_cell.length_b   1.000
_cell.length_c   1.000
_cell.angle_alpha   90.00
_cell.angle_beta   90.00
_cell.angle_gamma   90.00
#
_symmetry.space_group_name_H-M   'P 1'
#
loop_
_entity.id
_entity.type
_entity.pdbx_description
1 polymer ?
#
loop_
_entity_poly.entity_id
_entity_poly.type
_entity_poly.pdbx_seq_one_letter_code
_entity_poly.pdbx_strand_id
1 'polypeptide(L)' 'MRSNNTPTFNGYYKKFKDANRIDHIYVSLKPEIKVKSYIILTDSYDGMYPSDHFPILIEAELPR' A
#
# COMPACT_ATOMS: atom_id res chain seq x y z
N MET A 1 -11.99 -3.46 -11.43
CA MET A 1 -10.94 -4.41 -11.02
C MET A 1 -9.71 -3.61 -10.64
N ARG A 2 -9.29 -3.63 -9.36
CA ARG A 2 -8.02 -3.01 -8.94
C ARG A 2 -6.88 -3.87 -9.50
N SER A 3 -5.98 -3.30 -10.29
CA SER A 3 -4.89 -4.07 -10.91
C SER A 3 -3.90 -4.53 -9.84
N ASN A 4 -3.34 -5.73 -10.02
CA ASN A 4 -2.28 -6.28 -9.17
C ASN A 4 -0.98 -5.44 -9.16
N ASN A 5 -0.93 -4.32 -9.87
CA ASN A 5 0.24 -3.47 -10.04
C ASN A 5 0.00 -2.01 -9.64
N THR A 6 -0.83 -1.77 -8.63
CA THR A 6 -1.01 -0.42 -8.08
C THR A 6 0.31 0.02 -7.41
N PRO A 7 0.89 1.19 -7.77
CA PRO A 7 2.09 1.71 -7.12
C PRO A 7 1.76 2.25 -5.74
N THR A 8 2.77 2.43 -4.90
CA THR A 8 2.60 3.06 -3.58
C THR A 8 2.96 4.55 -3.61
N PHE A 9 3.67 5.01 -4.63
CA PHE A 9 3.99 6.42 -4.86
C PHE A 9 3.18 6.99 -6.02
N ASN A 10 2.62 8.19 -5.83
CA ASN A 10 1.82 8.91 -6.81
C ASN A 10 2.35 10.33 -7.12
N GLY A 11 3.26 10.87 -6.29
CA GLY A 11 3.91 12.18 -6.49
C GLY A 11 2.95 13.34 -6.78
N TYR A 12 1.76 13.33 -6.17
CA TYR A 12 0.67 14.28 -6.41
C TYR A 12 0.31 14.42 -7.90
N TYR A 13 0.00 13.30 -8.58
CA TYR A 13 -0.44 13.24 -9.99
C TYR A 13 0.62 13.53 -11.05
N LYS A 14 1.91 13.54 -10.70
CA LYS A 14 2.97 13.52 -11.71
C LYS A 14 2.89 12.19 -12.47
N LYS A 15 2.88 12.24 -13.81
CA LYS A 15 2.93 11.04 -14.64
C LYS A 15 4.30 10.38 -14.47
N PHE A 16 4.36 9.32 -13.67
CA PHE A 16 5.53 8.44 -13.61
C PHE A 16 5.38 7.32 -14.62
N LYS A 17 6.45 7.03 -15.36
CA LYS A 17 6.50 5.90 -16.31
C LYS A 17 6.51 4.55 -15.60
N ASP A 18 7.00 4.52 -14.36
CA ASP A 18 7.25 3.28 -13.64
C ASP A 18 6.30 3.17 -12.44
N ALA A 19 5.40 2.19 -12.49
CA ALA A 19 4.52 1.82 -11.39
C ALA A 19 5.32 1.00 -10.37
N ASN A 20 6.08 1.67 -9.51
CA ASN A 20 6.91 1.02 -8.49
C ASN A 20 6.20 0.99 -7.13
N ARG A 21 6.50 -0.07 -6.36
CA ARG A 21 6.16 -0.17 -4.93
C ARG A 21 7.43 0.07 -4.13
N ILE A 22 7.48 1.19 -3.44
CA ILE A 22 8.65 1.61 -2.65
C ILE A 22 8.35 1.57 -1.14
N ASP A 23 7.08 1.45 -0.77
CA ASP A 23 6.63 1.30 0.61
C ASP A 23 6.41 -0.19 0.93
N HIS A 24 6.94 -0.64 2.06
CA HIS A 24 6.93 -2.04 2.46
C HIS A 24 6.58 -2.17 3.94
N ILE A 25 5.80 -3.20 4.27
CA ILE A 25 5.56 -3.61 5.65
C ILE A 25 6.22 -4.98 5.82
N TYR A 26 7.28 -5.03 6.62
CA TYR A 26 7.91 -6.28 7.01
C TYR A 26 7.28 -6.80 8.30
N VAL A 27 7.12 -8.12 8.38
CA VAL A 27 6.57 -8.81 9.55
C VAL A 27 7.51 -9.93 9.99
N SER A 28 7.51 -10.25 11.28
CA SER A 28 8.34 -11.34 11.80
C SER A 28 7.80 -12.69 11.33
N LEU A 29 8.73 -13.57 10.93
CA LEU A 29 8.44 -14.97 10.67
C LEU A 29 8.49 -15.82 11.95
N LYS A 30 9.16 -15.32 13.01
CA LYS A 30 9.33 -16.01 14.30
C LYS A 30 9.40 -14.98 15.45
N PRO A 31 8.41 -14.91 16.36
CA PRO A 31 7.11 -15.60 16.26
C PRO A 31 6.35 -15.17 15.00
N GLU A 32 5.58 -16.09 14.43
CA GLU A 32 4.88 -15.85 13.16
C GLU A 32 3.81 -14.76 13.32
N ILE A 33 3.88 -13.74 12.47
CA ILE A 33 2.78 -12.78 12.25
C ILE A 33 2.10 -13.17 10.94
N LYS A 34 0.84 -13.62 11.02
CA LYS A 34 0.10 -14.08 9.85
C LYS A 34 -0.62 -12.92 9.18
N VAL A 35 -0.17 -12.53 7.98
CA VAL A 35 -0.85 -11.52 7.14
C VAL A 35 -2.03 -12.16 6.43
N LYS A 36 -3.25 -11.70 6.71
CA LYS A 36 -4.49 -12.19 6.10
C LYS A 36 -4.81 -11.49 4.79
N SER A 37 -4.56 -10.19 4.71
CA SER A 37 -4.80 -9.39 3.52
C SER A 37 -3.88 -8.17 3.50
N TYR A 38 -3.66 -7.62 2.29
CA TYR A 38 -3.06 -6.32 2.11
C TYR A 38 -3.81 -5.56 1.00
N ILE A 39 -3.89 -4.24 1.13
CA ILE A 39 -4.53 -3.38 0.14
C ILE A 39 -3.83 -2.02 0.09
N ILE A 40 -3.70 -1.47 -1.12
CA ILE A 40 -3.28 -0.08 -1.32
C ILE A 40 -4.54 0.78 -1.42
N LEU A 41 -4.63 1.81 -0.58
CA LEU A 41 -5.77 2.73 -0.53
C LEU A 41 -5.52 3.91 -1.48
N THR A 42 -6.30 3.98 -2.56
CA THR A 42 -6.16 4.99 -3.63
C THR A 42 -7.26 6.06 -3.58
N ASP A 43 -7.86 6.24 -2.41
CA ASP A 43 -8.92 7.20 -2.17
C ASP A 43 -8.42 8.63 -2.41
N SER A 44 -9.29 9.45 -3.00
CA SER A 44 -9.02 10.87 -3.27
C SER A 44 -10.16 11.71 -2.74
N TYR A 45 -9.84 12.91 -2.26
CA TYR A 45 -10.81 13.90 -1.79
C TYR A 45 -10.73 15.10 -2.71
N ASP A 46 -11.86 15.51 -3.29
CA ASP A 46 -11.93 16.62 -4.26
C ASP A 46 -10.91 16.53 -5.40
N GLY A 47 -10.65 15.31 -5.88
CA GLY A 47 -9.69 15.06 -6.96
C GLY A 47 -8.23 15.18 -6.56
N MET A 48 -7.93 15.26 -5.25
CA MET A 48 -6.59 15.32 -4.68
C MET A 48 -6.30 14.09 -3.82
N TYR A 49 -5.07 13.57 -3.89
CA TYR A 49 -4.60 12.54 -2.97
C TYR A 49 -4.17 13.19 -1.65
N PRO A 50 -4.51 12.59 -0.49
CA PRO A 50 -4.08 13.09 0.81
C PRO A 50 -2.55 13.18 0.99
N SER A 51 -1.79 12.40 0.22
CA SER A 51 -0.34 12.28 0.29
C SER A 51 0.23 11.91 -1.08
N ASP A 52 1.52 12.17 -1.30
CA ASP A 52 2.26 11.68 -2.48
C ASP A 52 2.53 10.17 -2.44
N HIS A 53 2.21 9.52 -1.32
CA HIS A 53 2.20 8.07 -1.16
C HIS A 53 0.79 7.55 -0.81
N PHE A 54 0.41 6.43 -1.39
CA PHE A 54 -0.79 5.68 -1.03
C PHE A 54 -0.51 4.80 0.20
N PRO A 55 -1.37 4.83 1.23
CA PRO A 55 -1.24 3.95 2.37
C PRO A 55 -1.33 2.47 1.98
N ILE A 56 -0.49 1.64 2.60
CA ILE A 56 -0.65 0.18 2.62
C ILE A 56 -1.36 -0.20 3.91
N LEU A 57 -2.53 -0.78 3.78
CA LEU A 57 -3.27 -1.38 4.89
C LEU A 57 -3.05 -2.89 4.86
N ILE A 58 -2.74 -3.48 6.01
CA ILE A 58 -2.73 -4.93 6.20
C ILE A 58 -3.72 -5.33 7.28
N GLU A 59 -4.35 -6.49 7.10
CA GLU A 59 -4.98 -7.21 8.20
C GLU A 59 -4.04 -8.34 8.61
N ALA A 60 -3.66 -8.39 9.89
CA ALA A 60 -2.76 -9.40 10.41
C ALA A 60 -3.23 -9.98 11.74
N GLU A 61 -2.88 -11.23 11.99
CA GLU A 61 -3.03 -11.90 13.28
C GLU A 61 -1.68 -11.93 13.99
N LEU A 62 -1.68 -11.48 15.24
CA LEU A 62 -0.50 -11.47 16.08
C LEU A 62 -0.34 -12.81 16.81
N PRO A 63 0.91 -13.22 17.10
CA PRO A 63 1.15 -14.37 17.96
C PRO A 63 0.55 -14.11 19.36
N ARG A 64 0.03 -15.19 19.96
CA ARG A 64 -0.48 -15.16 21.34
C ARG A 64 0.63 -15.07 22.37
#